data_AF-Q13KB0-F1
#
_entry.id   AF-Q13KB0-F1
#
_cell.length_a   1.000
_cell.length_b   1.000
_cell.length_c   1.000
_cell.angle_alpha   90.00
_cell.angle_beta   90.00
_cell.angle_gamma   90.00
#
_symmetry.space_group_name_H-M   'P 1'
#
loop_
_entity.id
_entity.type
_entity.pdbx_description
1 polymer ?
#
loop_
_entity_poly.entity_id
_entity_poly.type
_entity_poly.pdbx_seq_one_letter_code
_entity_poly.pdbx_strand_id
1 'polypeptide(L)'
;MRRRTVTPVVLDVHHESNAHREARRKALRATLLLVVGNMLPGAFALADQTASPPGAEEYIIWPPDGAVIHGGKLWVRMGLRNMGVCPKGVVFPNSGHHHLLIDTDLPALDQEIPSDRNHLHFGAGETDARIELPPGKHTLQLILGDHNHVPHVPPVYSKKITITVLKD
;
A
#
# COMPACT_ATOMS: atom_id res chain seq x y z
N MET A 1 -74.25 -56.49 -38.78
CA MET A 1 -73.45 -57.41 -37.94
C MET A 1 -71.98 -57.11 -38.19
N ARG A 2 -71.19 -56.88 -37.12
CA ARG A 2 -69.74 -56.56 -37.06
C ARG A 2 -69.35 -55.14 -37.54
N ARG A 3 -68.43 -54.40 -36.93
CA ARG A 3 -67.70 -54.50 -35.64
C ARG A 3 -67.06 -53.13 -35.37
N ARG A 4 -67.10 -52.72 -34.09
CA ARG A 4 -66.10 -51.99 -33.28
C ARG A 4 -65.32 -50.78 -33.84
N THR A 5 -65.56 -49.66 -33.15
CA THR A 5 -64.60 -48.82 -32.38
C THR A 5 -63.18 -48.67 -32.90
N VAL A 6 -62.70 -47.42 -33.04
CA VAL A 6 -61.60 -46.78 -32.28
C VAL A 6 -61.66 -45.26 -32.52
N THR A 7 -61.66 -44.45 -31.46
CA THR A 7 -61.24 -43.04 -31.49
C THR A 7 -59.80 -42.95 -30.99
N PRO A 8 -59.02 -41.98 -31.50
CA PRO A 8 -58.29 -41.14 -30.56
C PRO A 8 -58.36 -39.64 -30.91
N VAL A 9 -58.40 -38.86 -29.84
CA VAL A 9 -58.28 -37.40 -29.77
C VAL A 9 -56.82 -37.05 -29.57
N VAL A 10 -56.24 -36.19 -30.42
CA VAL A 10 -55.28 -35.09 -30.15
C VAL A 10 -55.09 -34.34 -31.49
N LEU A 11 -54.92 -33.03 -31.64
CA LEU A 11 -54.29 -31.95 -30.87
C LEU A 11 -54.90 -30.63 -31.42
N ASP A 12 -55.34 -29.73 -30.55
CA ASP A 12 -55.85 -28.41 -30.96
C ASP A 12 -54.66 -27.47 -31.21
N VAL A 13 -54.59 -26.91 -32.43
CA VAL A 13 -53.51 -26.04 -32.88
C VAL A 13 -53.99 -24.60 -32.75
N HIS A 14 -53.23 -23.81 -31.99
CA HIS A 14 -53.34 -22.37 -31.79
C HIS A 14 -54.11 -21.59 -32.86
N HIS A 15 -55.23 -21.00 -32.45
CA HIS A 15 -55.97 -19.98 -33.19
C HIS A 15 -55.38 -18.60 -32.88
N GLU A 16 -54.44 -18.13 -33.71
CA GLU A 16 -54.21 -16.70 -33.83
C GLU A 16 -55.19 -16.13 -34.86
N SER A 17 -56.09 -15.23 -34.45
CA SER A 17 -56.52 -14.16 -35.34
C SER A 17 -57.15 -12.97 -34.62
N ASN A 18 -56.84 -11.78 -35.15
CA ASN A 18 -57.68 -10.58 -35.13
C ASN A 18 -57.59 -9.59 -33.95
N ALA A 19 -56.43 -9.39 -33.33
CA ALA A 19 -56.17 -8.18 -32.52
C ALA A 19 -55.13 -7.23 -33.16
N HIS A 20 -54.88 -7.36 -34.46
CA HIS A 20 -53.79 -6.68 -35.17
C HIS A 20 -54.15 -5.34 -35.84
N ARG A 21 -55.31 -4.72 -35.56
CA ARG A 21 -55.78 -3.59 -36.39
C ARG A 21 -56.02 -2.24 -35.75
N GLU A 22 -55.87 -2.05 -34.43
CA GLU A 22 -56.16 -0.74 -33.83
C GLU A 22 -55.19 -0.32 -32.72
N ALA A 23 -53.91 -0.15 -33.05
CA ALA A 23 -53.02 0.63 -32.18
C ALA A 23 -51.86 1.31 -32.91
N ARG A 24 -52.08 1.73 -34.18
CA ARG A 24 -51.23 2.74 -34.82
C ARG A 24 -51.80 4.11 -34.49
N ARG A 25 -51.41 4.69 -33.35
CA ARG A 25 -51.41 6.15 -33.13
C ARG A 25 -50.76 6.49 -31.78
N LYS A 26 -49.69 7.27 -31.91
CA LYS A 26 -49.16 8.26 -30.96
C LYS A 26 -47.91 7.87 -30.17
N ALA A 27 -46.86 8.61 -30.52
CA ALA A 27 -45.87 9.20 -29.64
C ALA A 27 -44.73 8.30 -29.17
N LEU A 28 -43.73 8.20 -30.06
CA LEU A 28 -42.34 8.55 -29.78
C LEU A 28 -42.13 9.14 -28.37
N ARG A 29 -41.66 8.31 -27.44
CA ARG A 29 -41.00 8.77 -26.21
C ARG A 29 -39.66 8.09 -26.16
N ALA A 30 -38.66 8.86 -26.57
CA ALA A 30 -37.25 8.56 -26.41
C ALA A 30 -36.96 8.35 -24.92
N THR A 31 -36.39 7.20 -24.58
CA THR A 31 -35.71 7.01 -23.30
C THR A 31 -34.24 6.78 -23.61
N LEU A 32 -33.52 7.88 -23.81
CA LEU A 32 -32.07 7.90 -23.72
C LEU A 32 -31.72 7.75 -22.24
N LEU A 33 -31.27 6.56 -21.83
CA LEU A 33 -30.71 6.36 -20.50
C LEU A 33 -29.40 7.17 -20.41
N LEU A 34 -29.46 8.34 -19.77
CA LEU A 34 -28.28 9.11 -19.42
C LEU A 34 -27.60 8.42 -18.21
N VAL A 35 -26.59 7.59 -18.46
CA VAL A 35 -25.70 7.11 -17.40
C VAL A 35 -24.82 8.29 -16.99
N VAL A 36 -25.30 9.09 -16.04
CA VAL A 36 -24.46 10.05 -15.32
C VAL A 36 -23.61 9.25 -14.36
N GLY A 37 -22.36 8.97 -14.76
CA GLY A 37 -21.35 8.43 -13.86
C GLY A 37 -21.13 9.42 -12.73
N ASN A 38 -21.53 9.05 -11.52
CA ASN A 38 -21.10 9.72 -10.30
C ASN A 38 -19.60 9.47 -10.11
N MET A 39 -18.75 10.27 -10.77
CA MET A 39 -17.36 10.41 -10.35
C MET A 39 -17.37 11.24 -9.07
N LEU A 40 -17.37 10.56 -7.93
CA LEU A 40 -16.96 11.17 -6.67
C LEU A 40 -15.53 11.70 -6.86
N PRO A 41 -15.25 12.99 -6.61
CA PRO A 41 -13.87 13.41 -6.45
C PRO A 41 -13.30 12.60 -5.29
N GLY A 42 -12.31 11.75 -5.57
CA GLY A 42 -11.53 11.08 -4.54
C GLY A 42 -10.94 12.18 -3.66
N ALA A 43 -11.42 12.27 -2.42
CA ALA A 43 -10.75 13.09 -1.43
C ALA A 43 -9.36 12.48 -1.25
N PHE A 44 -8.33 13.17 -1.75
CA PHE A 44 -6.99 12.94 -1.28
C PHE A 44 -7.01 13.30 0.20
N ALA A 45 -7.11 12.29 1.06
CA ALA A 45 -6.81 12.47 2.46
C ALA A 45 -5.33 12.82 2.53
N LEU A 46 -5.02 14.10 2.73
CA LEU A 46 -3.71 14.48 3.24
C LEU A 46 -3.62 13.79 4.60
N ALA A 47 -2.80 12.75 4.69
CA ALA A 47 -2.51 12.13 5.98
C ALA A 47 -2.02 13.24 6.90
N ASP A 48 -2.73 13.45 8.01
CA ASP A 48 -2.35 14.45 8.99
C ASP A 48 -1.01 14.00 9.60
N GLN A 49 0.08 14.62 9.16
CA GLN A 49 1.42 14.13 9.47
C GLN A 49 1.73 14.33 10.95
N THR A 50 2.30 13.30 11.59
CA THR A 50 2.60 13.35 13.03
C THR A 50 3.78 14.28 13.32
N ALA A 51 3.65 15.19 14.29
CA ALA A 51 4.75 16.10 14.64
C ALA A 51 5.92 15.39 15.35
N SER A 52 7.16 15.82 15.10
CA SER A 52 8.33 15.43 15.91
C SER A 52 8.73 16.56 16.88
N PRO A 53 9.26 16.23 18.07
CA PRO A 53 9.70 17.23 19.04
C PRO A 53 11.02 17.91 18.60
N PRO A 54 11.29 19.15 19.06
CA PRO A 54 12.55 19.83 18.78
C PRO A 54 13.77 19.01 19.21
N GLY A 55 14.77 18.95 18.33
CA GLY A 55 16.01 18.21 18.57
C GLY A 55 15.88 16.70 18.49
N ALA A 56 14.77 16.16 17.96
CA ALA A 56 14.69 14.77 17.55
C ALA A 56 15.82 14.43 16.57
N GLU A 57 16.52 13.33 16.83
CA GLU A 57 17.64 12.89 15.99
C GLU A 57 17.63 11.38 15.89
N GLU A 58 17.62 10.88 14.67
CA GLU A 58 17.86 9.47 14.36
C GLU A 58 19.27 9.30 13.82
N TYR A 59 19.94 8.21 14.18
CA TYR A 59 21.34 8.00 13.82
C TYR A 59 21.70 6.51 13.78
N ILE A 60 22.67 6.18 12.94
CA ILE A 60 23.26 4.85 12.91
C ILE A 60 24.37 4.80 13.97
N ILE A 61 24.20 3.95 14.98
CA ILE A 61 25.21 3.70 16.01
C ILE A 61 26.35 2.84 15.41
N TRP A 62 25.98 1.85 14.60
CA TRP A 62 26.92 0.99 13.89
C TRP A 62 26.25 0.43 12.63
N PRO A 63 26.96 0.28 11.50
CA PRO A 63 28.38 0.61 11.29
C PRO A 63 28.65 2.12 11.24
N PRO A 64 29.89 2.56 11.53
CA PRO A 64 30.29 3.94 11.26
C PRO A 64 30.41 4.18 9.75
N ASP A 65 30.36 5.45 9.35
CA ASP A 65 30.67 5.85 7.98
C ASP A 65 32.10 5.45 7.59
N GLY A 66 32.26 4.94 6.37
CA GLY A 66 33.51 4.39 5.85
C GLY A 66 33.86 2.97 6.33
N ALA A 67 32.98 2.29 7.07
CA ALA A 67 33.28 0.94 7.55
C ALA A 67 33.55 -0.07 6.42
N VAL A 68 34.47 -0.99 6.69
CA VAL A 68 34.75 -2.15 5.83
C VAL A 68 34.23 -3.41 6.53
N ILE A 69 33.39 -4.17 5.84
CA ILE A 69 32.68 -5.34 6.35
C ILE A 69 33.11 -6.57 5.56
N HIS A 70 33.49 -7.65 6.23
CA HIS A 70 33.84 -8.93 5.58
C HIS A 70 32.63 -9.88 5.61
N GLY A 71 32.37 -10.57 4.50
CA GLY A 71 31.40 -11.67 4.45
C GLY A 71 29.94 -11.26 4.32
N GLY A 72 29.66 -9.98 4.11
CA GLY A 72 28.32 -9.45 3.81
C GLY A 72 27.34 -9.39 4.97
N LYS A 73 27.54 -10.19 6.03
CA LYS A 73 26.67 -10.21 7.21
C LYS A 73 27.12 -9.18 8.24
N LEU A 74 26.22 -8.27 8.56
CA LEU A 74 26.48 -7.21 9.53
C LEU A 74 25.25 -6.94 10.40
N TRP A 75 25.53 -6.46 11.61
CA TRP A 75 24.54 -5.74 12.41
C TRP A 75 24.29 -4.34 11.84
N VAL A 76 23.12 -3.79 12.10
CA VAL A 76 22.87 -2.35 12.05
C VAL A 76 22.26 -2.01 13.40
N ARG A 77 22.88 -1.08 14.12
CA ARG A 77 22.37 -0.59 15.41
C ARG A 77 21.83 0.81 15.22
N MET A 78 20.57 1.00 15.58
CA MET A 78 19.78 2.18 15.30
C MET A 78 19.59 2.98 16.59
N GLY A 79 19.81 4.28 16.49
CA GLY A 79 19.70 5.21 17.60
C GLY A 79 18.62 6.24 17.35
N LEU A 80 17.97 6.65 18.43
CA LEU A 80 16.98 7.73 18.44
C LEU A 80 17.21 8.57 19.70
N ARG A 81 17.17 9.90 19.54
CA ARG A 81 17.29 10.87 20.62
C ARG A 81 16.09 11.80 20.62
N ASN A 82 15.65 12.21 21.82
CA ASN A 82 14.51 13.11 22.06
C ASN A 82 13.16 12.59 21.53
N MET A 83 13.06 11.30 21.19
CA MET A 83 11.83 10.59 20.80
C MET A 83 11.87 9.15 21.30
N GLY A 84 10.71 8.50 21.34
CA GLY A 84 10.56 7.08 21.71
C GLY A 84 10.47 6.17 20.49
N VAL A 85 10.91 4.92 20.64
CA VAL A 85 10.62 3.84 19.69
C VAL A 85 9.33 3.15 20.11
N CYS A 86 8.37 3.01 19.19
CA CYS A 86 7.06 2.42 19.42
C CYS A 86 6.67 1.53 18.24
N PRO A 87 6.05 0.36 18.48
CA PRO A 87 5.56 -0.48 17.38
C PRO A 87 4.58 0.25 16.46
N LYS A 88 4.57 -0.12 15.19
CA LYS A 88 3.59 0.36 14.21
C LYS A 88 2.16 0.12 14.66
N GLY A 89 1.24 0.99 14.25
CA GLY A 89 -0.17 0.94 14.63
C GLY A 89 -0.46 1.33 16.07
N VAL A 90 0.56 1.55 16.90
CA VAL A 90 0.39 2.08 18.26
C VAL A 90 0.59 3.59 18.23
N VAL A 91 -0.46 4.32 18.57
CA VAL A 91 -0.39 5.77 18.71
C VAL A 91 0.18 6.10 20.09
N PHE A 92 1.43 6.56 20.13
CA PHE A 92 2.06 7.03 21.35
C PHE A 92 2.79 8.37 21.11
N PRO A 93 2.67 9.36 22.01
CA PRO A 93 3.25 10.68 21.80
C PRO A 93 4.77 10.65 21.53
N ASN A 94 5.25 11.49 20.61
CA ASN A 94 6.67 11.67 20.29
C ASN A 94 7.41 10.36 20.01
N SER A 95 6.77 9.47 19.25
CA SER A 95 7.32 8.16 18.96
C SER A 95 7.10 7.72 17.52
N GLY A 96 7.85 6.70 17.12
CA GLY A 96 7.79 6.08 15.81
C GLY A 96 8.61 4.80 15.77
N HIS A 97 8.88 4.30 14.59
CA HIS A 97 9.72 3.12 14.40
C HIS A 97 10.70 3.31 13.24
N HIS A 98 11.79 2.55 13.28
CA HIS A 98 12.88 2.69 12.34
C HIS A 98 12.55 2.08 10.97
N HIS A 99 13.06 2.73 9.93
CA HIS A 99 13.22 2.16 8.60
C HIS A 99 14.67 2.31 8.17
N LEU A 100 15.27 1.26 7.61
CA LEU A 100 16.62 1.31 7.03
C LEU A 100 16.54 1.34 5.51
N LEU A 101 17.08 2.41 4.95
CA LEU A 101 17.28 2.61 3.53
C LEU A 101 18.64 2.06 3.14
N ILE A 102 18.65 1.21 2.11
CA ILE A 102 19.83 0.59 1.54
C ILE A 102 19.90 0.99 0.08
N ASP A 103 20.98 1.66 -0.33
CA ASP A 103 21.25 2.03 -1.73
C ASP A 103 20.11 2.81 -2.41
N THR A 104 19.44 3.66 -1.65
CA THR A 104 18.36 4.52 -2.13
C THR A 104 18.45 5.90 -1.48
N ASP A 105 17.76 6.87 -2.09
CA ASP A 105 17.53 8.18 -1.50
C ASP A 105 16.32 8.16 -0.57
N LEU A 106 16.12 9.25 0.19
CA LEU A 106 14.94 9.42 1.01
C LEU A 106 13.67 9.35 0.13
N PRO A 107 12.62 8.65 0.56
CA PRO A 107 11.35 8.62 -0.15
C PRO A 107 10.64 9.99 -0.04
N ALA A 108 9.45 10.08 -0.64
CA ALA A 108 8.55 11.20 -0.36
C ALA A 108 8.27 11.29 1.15
N LEU A 109 8.36 12.51 1.70
CA LEU A 109 8.31 12.71 3.16
C LEU A 109 6.88 12.92 3.69
N ASP A 110 5.89 12.83 2.82
CA ASP A 110 4.46 13.00 3.07
C ASP A 110 3.64 11.77 2.67
N GLN A 111 4.30 10.66 2.37
CA GLN A 111 3.70 9.37 2.02
C GLN A 111 4.22 8.27 2.94
N GLU A 112 3.59 7.11 2.91
CA GLU A 112 4.11 5.91 3.58
C GLU A 112 5.51 5.58 3.05
N ILE A 113 6.43 5.30 3.97
CA ILE A 113 7.76 4.78 3.64
C ILE A 113 7.58 3.40 3.00
N PRO A 114 8.19 3.12 1.83
CA PRO A 114 8.10 1.82 1.19
C PRO A 114 8.60 0.69 2.11
N SER A 115 8.12 -0.53 1.89
CA SER A 115 8.64 -1.72 2.54
C SER A 115 9.03 -2.74 1.47
N ASP A 116 10.31 -2.74 1.14
CA ASP A 116 10.88 -3.56 0.07
C ASP A 116 12.35 -3.91 0.38
N ARG A 117 13.09 -4.39 -0.62
CA ARG A 117 14.48 -4.83 -0.44
C ARG A 117 15.45 -3.68 -0.14
N ASN A 118 15.09 -2.45 -0.49
CA ASN A 118 15.87 -1.25 -0.26
C ASN A 118 15.34 -0.45 0.94
N HIS A 119 14.16 -0.79 1.45
CA HIS A 119 13.52 -0.13 2.60
C HIS A 119 13.09 -1.19 3.62
N LEU A 120 14.00 -1.52 4.54
CA LEU A 120 13.74 -2.51 5.57
C LEU A 120 12.97 -1.89 6.73
N HIS A 121 11.90 -2.57 7.14
CA HIS A 121 10.95 -2.07 8.12
C HIS A 121 11.14 -2.74 9.49
N PHE A 122 11.27 -1.92 10.54
CA PHE A 122 11.43 -2.37 11.94
C PHE A 122 10.25 -1.93 12.80
N GLY A 123 9.06 -2.33 12.36
CA GLY A 123 7.79 -1.91 12.95
C GLY A 123 7.43 -2.57 14.27
N ALA A 124 8.21 -3.51 14.80
CA ALA A 124 7.99 -4.04 16.16
C ALA A 124 8.76 -3.23 17.23
N GLY A 125 9.48 -2.18 16.81
CA GLY A 125 10.30 -1.35 17.69
C GLY A 125 11.72 -1.89 17.86
N GLU A 126 12.22 -2.63 16.88
CA GLU A 126 13.59 -3.13 16.88
C GLU A 126 14.59 -1.97 16.83
N THR A 127 15.63 -2.03 17.67
CA THR A 127 16.71 -1.02 17.70
C THR A 127 18.02 -1.56 17.12
N ASP A 128 18.01 -2.80 16.66
CA ASP A 128 19.07 -3.42 15.89
C ASP A 128 18.53 -4.50 14.96
N ALA A 129 19.28 -4.78 13.89
CA ALA A 129 18.95 -5.82 12.93
C ALA A 129 20.20 -6.47 12.35
N ARG A 130 20.10 -7.75 11.97
CA ARG A 130 21.08 -8.40 11.10
C ARG A 130 20.64 -8.28 9.65
N ILE A 131 21.50 -7.74 8.82
CA ILE A 131 21.30 -7.67 7.37
C ILE A 131 22.44 -8.39 6.65
N GLU A 132 22.20 -8.72 5.38
CA GLU A 132 23.20 -9.32 4.50
C GLU A 132 23.25 -8.50 3.20
N LEU A 133 24.44 -8.03 2.87
CA LEU A 133 24.69 -7.23 1.68
C LEU A 133 25.69 -7.96 0.77
N PRO A 134 25.54 -7.89 -0.56
CA PRO A 134 26.53 -8.44 -1.47
C PRO A 134 27.87 -7.66 -1.36
N PRO A 135 28.99 -8.22 -1.85
CA PRO A 135 30.24 -7.47 -1.94
C PRO A 135 30.08 -6.22 -2.84
N GLY A 136 30.57 -5.08 -2.36
CA GLY A 136 30.41 -3.80 -3.06
C GLY A 136 30.40 -2.60 -2.12
N LYS A 137 30.22 -1.40 -2.70
CA LYS A 137 29.99 -0.17 -1.94
C LYS A 137 28.49 0.00 -1.74
N HIS A 138 28.08 0.24 -0.50
CA HIS A 138 26.67 0.43 -0.13
C HIS A 138 26.46 1.73 0.64
N THR A 139 25.28 2.29 0.53
CA THR A 139 24.84 3.41 1.37
C THR A 139 23.74 2.96 2.31
N LEU A 140 23.80 3.44 3.56
CA LEU A 140 22.81 3.18 4.59
C LEU A 140 22.29 4.50 5.15
N GLN A 141 20.98 4.59 5.37
CA GLN A 141 20.35 5.73 6.02
C GLN A 141 19.13 5.27 6.79
N LEU A 142 18.84 5.88 7.94
CA LEU A 142 17.61 5.64 8.67
C LEU A 142 16.61 6.76 8.42
N ILE A 143 15.32 6.43 8.45
CA ILE A 143 14.20 7.37 8.55
C ILE A 143 13.17 6.83 9.55
N LEU A 144 12.65 7.72 10.40
CA LEU A 144 11.63 7.39 11.38
C LEU A 144 10.24 7.54 10.76
N GLY A 145 9.45 6.47 10.81
CA GLY A 145 8.03 6.49 10.47
C GLY A 145 7.17 6.59 11.72
N ASP A 146 6.03 7.27 11.63
CA ASP A 146 5.00 7.28 12.66
C ASP A 146 4.22 5.95 12.71
N HIS A 147 3.12 5.90 13.45
CA HIS A 147 2.28 4.71 13.57
C HIS A 147 1.74 4.16 12.23
N ASN A 148 1.67 4.99 11.18
CA ASN A 148 1.22 4.64 9.82
C ASN A 148 2.37 4.60 8.81
N HIS A 149 3.64 4.58 9.25
CA HIS A 149 4.82 4.58 8.37
C HIS A 149 5.04 5.89 7.61
N VAL A 150 4.37 6.97 7.99
CA VAL A 150 4.58 8.27 7.36
C VAL A 150 5.66 9.01 8.15
N PRO A 151 6.65 9.65 7.51
CA PRO A 151 7.64 10.46 8.23
C PRO A 151 6.98 11.59 9.04
N HIS A 152 7.55 11.87 10.22
CA HIS A 152 7.09 12.98 11.06
C HIS A 152 7.34 14.36 10.43
N VAL A 153 6.77 15.41 11.04
CA VAL A 153 7.02 16.82 10.68
C VAL A 153 7.60 17.60 11.88
N PRO A 154 8.83 18.12 11.80
CA PRO A 154 9.81 17.88 10.74
C PRO A 154 10.24 16.41 10.66
N PRO A 155 10.72 15.96 9.48
CA PRO A 155 11.18 14.59 9.30
C PRO A 155 12.41 14.30 10.15
N VAL A 156 12.47 13.07 10.68
CA VAL A 156 13.59 12.59 11.50
C VAL A 156 14.26 11.47 10.73
N TYR A 157 15.49 11.70 10.28
CA TYR A 157 16.31 10.73 9.56
C TYR A 157 17.78 10.90 9.92
N SER A 158 18.58 9.85 9.73
CA SER A 158 20.01 9.90 9.97
C SER A 158 20.79 10.58 8.85
N LYS A 159 22.05 10.89 9.12
CA LYS A 159 23.03 11.05 8.04
C LYS A 159 23.09 9.78 7.20
N LYS A 160 23.25 9.93 5.89
CA LYS A 160 23.59 8.82 5.00
C LYS A 160 25.06 8.46 5.22
N ILE A 161 25.34 7.18 5.45
CA ILE A 161 26.69 6.63 5.56
C ILE A 161 27.00 5.76 4.36
N THR A 162 28.28 5.58 4.06
CA THR A 162 28.80 4.67 3.05
C THR A 162 29.63 3.58 3.71
N ILE A 163 29.42 2.33 3.33
CA ILE A 163 30.24 1.19 3.75
C ILE A 163 30.76 0.42 2.53
N THR A 164 31.81 -0.37 2.75
CA THR A 164 32.35 -1.30 1.75
C THR A 164 32.25 -2.72 2.28
N VAL A 165 31.61 -3.60 1.51
CA VAL A 165 31.50 -5.03 1.80
C VAL A 165 32.50 -5.78 0.93
N LEU A 166 33.37 -6.56 1.57
CA LEU A 166 34.34 -7.43 0.92
C LEU A 166 33.83 -8.87 0.87
N LYS A 167 34.28 -9.61 -0.16
CA LYS A 167 34.20 -11.07 -0.13
C LYS A 167 35.09 -11.58 1.01
N ASP A 168 34.64 -12.66 1.65
CA ASP A 168 35.47 -13.44 2.57
C ASP A 168 36.66 -14.08 1.85
#